data_AF-A0A1L5KM76-F1
#
_entry.id   AF-A0A1L5KM76-F1
#
_cell.length_a   1.000
_cell.length_b   1.000
_cell.length_c   1.000
_cell.angle_alpha   90.00
_cell.angle_beta   90.00
_cell.angle_gamma   90.00
#
_symmetry.space_group_name_H-M   'P 1'
#
loop_
_entity.id
_entity.type
_entity.pdbx_description
1 polymer ?
#
loop_
_entity_poly.entity_id
_entity_poly.type
_entity_poly.pdbx_seq_one_letter_code
_entity_poly.pdbx_strand_id
1 'polypeptide(L)'
;MALKLISTVIFDTLADSRNNGFNLMMNDGKQQSTFLFHDYETFGTHPALDRPAQFAAIRTDSEFNVIGEPEVFYCKPADDYLPQPGAVLITGITPQEA
;
A
#
# COMPACT_ATOMS: atom_id res chain seq x y z
N MET A 1 -13.29 16.96 -4.95
CA MET A 1 -12.82 16.52 -3.62
C MET A 1 -11.91 15.35 -3.89
N ALA A 2 -10.59 15.49 -3.71
CA ALA A 2 -9.64 14.44 -4.02
C ALA A 2 -10.02 13.22 -3.21
N LEU A 3 -10.43 12.18 -3.92
CA LEU A 3 -10.77 10.95 -3.27
C LEU A 3 -9.45 10.33 -2.82
N LYS A 4 -9.36 10.03 -1.52
CA LYS A 4 -8.69 8.81 -1.05
C LYS A 4 -9.32 7.67 -1.83
N LEU A 5 -8.77 7.41 -3.01
CA LEU A 5 -9.27 6.40 -3.90
C LEU A 5 -8.75 5.11 -3.29
N ILE A 6 -9.62 4.56 -2.45
CA ILE A 6 -9.67 3.13 -2.14
C ILE A 6 -8.74 2.76 -0.98
N SER A 7 -9.24 2.97 0.25
CA SER A 7 -8.87 2.10 1.37
C SER A 7 -9.43 0.71 1.06
N THR A 8 -8.62 -0.15 0.45
CA THR A 8 -8.98 -1.54 0.16
C THR A 8 -8.28 -2.46 1.13
N VAL A 9 -8.97 -3.55 1.43
CA VAL A 9 -8.44 -4.65 2.21
C VAL A 9 -8.33 -5.86 1.29
N ILE A 10 -7.11 -6.35 1.11
CA ILE A 10 -6.85 -7.58 0.38
C ILE A 10 -6.72 -8.71 1.40
N PHE A 11 -7.55 -9.74 1.25
CA PHE A 11 -7.35 -11.01 1.93
C PHE A 11 -6.39 -11.87 1.12
N ASP A 12 -5.25 -12.19 1.69
CA ASP A 12 -4.23 -13.03 1.09
C ASP A 12 -3.66 -14.02 2.11
N THR A 13 -2.65 -14.78 1.71
CA THR A 13 -1.99 -15.74 2.59
C THR A 13 -0.49 -15.49 2.50
N LEU A 14 0.20 -15.32 3.62
CA LEU A 14 1.67 -15.22 3.65
C LEU A 14 2.31 -16.32 4.48
N ALA A 15 3.52 -16.72 4.09
CA ALA A 15 4.35 -17.63 4.85
C ALA A 15 4.92 -16.88 6.07
N ASP A 16 4.67 -17.39 7.28
CA ASP A 16 5.18 -16.78 8.50
C ASP A 16 6.70 -16.97 8.58
N SER A 17 7.44 -15.87 8.42
CA SER A 17 8.90 -15.84 8.51
C SER A 17 9.41 -15.66 9.94
N ARG A 18 8.54 -15.69 10.97
CA ARG A 18 8.93 -15.63 12.40
C ARG A 18 9.70 -16.85 12.93
N ASN A 19 10.45 -17.57 12.08
CA ASN A 19 11.46 -18.52 12.52
C ASN A 19 12.86 -17.94 12.33
N ASN A 20 13.31 -17.14 13.31
CA ASN A 20 14.74 -16.94 13.54
C ASN A 20 15.37 -18.31 13.80
N GLY A 21 16.37 -18.66 12.99
CA GLY A 21 16.86 -20.02 12.82
C GLY A 21 17.25 -20.71 14.12
N PHE A 22 16.58 -21.83 14.40
CA PHE A 22 17.14 -23.02 15.09
C PHE A 22 16.23 -24.26 15.04
N ASN A 23 15.26 -24.35 14.11
CA ASN A 23 14.46 -25.56 13.89
C ASN A 23 14.07 -25.70 12.41
N LEU A 24 14.90 -26.42 11.65
CA LEU A 24 14.67 -26.75 10.23
C LEU A 24 14.12 -28.18 10.03
N MET A 25 13.59 -28.81 11.06
CA MET A 25 12.89 -30.09 10.97
C MET A 25 11.60 -29.99 11.77
N MET A 26 10.45 -30.14 11.12
CA MET A 26 9.10 -29.89 11.63
C MET A 26 8.65 -28.42 11.59
N ASN A 27 8.38 -27.92 10.38
CA ASN A 27 7.33 -26.93 10.22
C ASN A 27 6.58 -27.29 8.94
N ASP A 28 5.38 -27.85 9.08
CA ASP A 28 4.42 -27.81 8.00
C ASP A 28 4.21 -26.33 7.70
N GLY A 29 4.66 -25.88 6.52
CA GLY A 29 4.60 -24.48 6.08
C GLY A 29 3.17 -24.00 5.91
N LYS A 30 2.43 -23.90 7.02
CA LYS A 30 1.05 -23.40 7.05
C LYS A 30 1.10 -21.89 6.89
N GLN A 31 0.88 -21.48 5.65
CA GLN A 31 0.60 -20.12 5.26
C GLN A 31 -0.64 -19.64 6.05
N GLN A 32 -0.52 -18.53 6.77
CA GLN A 32 -1.62 -17.96 7.56
C GLN A 32 -2.37 -16.91 6.73
N SER A 33 -3.69 -16.90 6.84
CA SER A 33 -4.51 -15.86 6.21
C SER A 33 -4.23 -14.52 6.88
N THR A 34 -3.96 -13.51 6.05
CA THR A 34 -3.67 -12.16 6.49
C THR A 34 -4.55 -11.16 5.77
N PHE A 35 -4.59 -9.95 6.31
CA PHE A 35 -5.18 -8.80 5.65
C PHE A 35 -4.07 -7.82 5.27
N LEU A 36 -4.12 -7.29 4.06
CA LEU A 36 -3.32 -6.15 3.64
C LEU A 36 -4.26 -4.95 3.47
N PHE A 37 -4.20 -4.03 4.43
CA PHE A 37 -4.86 -2.73 4.32
C PHE A 37 -3.97 -1.82 3.49
N HIS A 38 -4.53 -1.17 2.48
CA HIS A 38 -3.78 -0.20 1.69
C HIS A 38 -4.65 0.97 1.25
N ASP A 39 -4.01 2.10 0.95
CA ASP A 39 -4.64 3.31 0.43
C ASP A 39 -3.73 3.98 -0.60
N TYR A 40 -4.33 4.76 -1.50
CA TYR A 40 -3.61 5.55 -2.49
C TYR A 40 -3.91 7.03 -2.33
N GLU A 41 -2.86 7.84 -2.46
CA GLU A 41 -2.98 9.26 -2.77
C GLU A 41 -2.65 9.44 -4.26
N THR A 42 -3.52 10.12 -5.01
CA THR A 42 -3.43 10.23 -6.47
C THR A 42 -3.37 11.69 -6.92
N PHE A 43 -2.86 11.91 -8.12
CA PHE A 43 -2.83 13.24 -8.75
C PHE A 43 -4.16 13.64 -9.42
N GLY A 44 -5.22 12.85 -9.23
CA GLY A 44 -6.57 13.13 -9.72
C GLY A 44 -7.55 12.00 -9.43
N THR A 45 -8.80 12.17 -9.80
CA THR A 45 -9.89 11.26 -9.40
C THR A 45 -10.20 10.12 -10.39
N HIS A 46 -9.61 10.13 -11.58
CA HIS A 46 -9.89 9.15 -12.62
C HIS A 46 -8.86 8.01 -12.59
N PRO A 47 -9.20 6.79 -12.12
CA PRO A 47 -8.22 5.75 -11.83
C PRO A 47 -7.37 5.29 -13.02
N ALA A 48 -7.90 5.40 -14.24
CA ALA A 48 -7.19 5.00 -15.46
C ALA A 48 -6.40 6.13 -16.14
N LEU A 49 -6.68 7.40 -15.83
CA LEU A 49 -6.11 8.55 -16.56
C LEU A 49 -5.18 9.37 -15.67
N ASP A 50 -5.51 9.47 -14.38
CA ASP A 50 -4.69 10.13 -13.39
C ASP A 50 -3.62 9.18 -12.84
N ARG A 51 -2.48 9.74 -12.45
CA ARG A 51 -1.33 8.95 -11.97
C ARG A 51 -1.36 8.84 -10.44
N PRO A 52 -0.93 7.70 -9.87
CA PRO A 52 -0.72 7.60 -8.43
C PRO A 52 0.40 8.55 -8.00
N ALA A 53 0.30 9.10 -6.79
CA ALA A 53 1.34 9.91 -6.16
C ALA A 53 2.04 9.11 -5.05
N GLN A 54 1.28 8.46 -4.18
CA GLN A 54 1.78 7.63 -3.09
C GLN A 54 0.94 6.37 -2.92
N PHE A 55 1.59 5.28 -2.50
CA PHE A 55 0.96 4.08 -1.98
C PHE A 55 1.38 3.87 -0.53
N ALA A 56 0.44 3.50 0.32
CA ALA A 56 0.70 3.09 1.69
C ALA A 56 -0.03 1.79 2.01
N ALA A 57 0.62 0.85 2.71
CA ALA A 57 0.02 -0.38 3.17
C ALA A 57 0.52 -0.86 4.53
N ILE A 58 -0.33 -1.59 5.23
CA ILE A 58 0.01 -2.28 6.48
C ILE A 58 -0.69 -3.64 6.52
N ARG A 59 0.05 -4.63 7.00
CA ARG A 59 -0.44 -6.00 7.09
C ARG A 59 -0.90 -6.33 8.51
N THR A 60 -1.93 -7.17 8.61
CA THR A 60 -2.41 -7.67 9.91
C THR A 60 -2.72 -9.16 9.87
N ASP A 61 -2.77 -9.76 11.06
CA ASP A 61 -3.38 -11.08 11.26
C ASP A 61 -4.92 -10.99 11.24
N SER A 62 -5.57 -12.12 11.51
CA SER A 62 -7.04 -12.22 11.54
C SER A 62 -7.72 -11.43 12.66
N GLU A 63 -6.97 -11.03 13.68
CA GLU A 63 -7.44 -10.22 14.81
C GLU A 63 -7.07 -8.74 14.65
N PHE A 64 -6.56 -8.35 13.48
CA PHE A 64 -6.10 -7.00 13.14
C PHE A 64 -4.88 -6.51 13.93
N ASN A 65 -4.08 -7.43 14.48
CA ASN A 65 -2.77 -7.07 15.01
C ASN A 65 -1.78 -6.85 13.86
N VAL A 66 -1.02 -5.75 13.92
CA VAL A 66 -0.05 -5.38 12.88
C VAL A 66 1.07 -6.42 12.77
N ILE A 67 1.39 -6.80 11.53
CA ILE A 67 2.49 -7.71 11.17
C ILE A 67 3.49 -6.93 10.30
N GLY A 68 4.75 -6.91 10.73
CA GLY A 68 5.83 -6.27 9.97
C GLY A 68 5.79 -4.75 10.03
N GLU A 69 6.54 -4.12 9.12
CA GLU A 69 6.66 -2.67 9.04
C GLU A 69 5.69 -2.09 8.00
N PRO A 70 5.23 -0.83 8.16
CA PRO A 70 4.47 -0.14 7.14
C PRO A 70 5.23 0.00 5.82
N GLU A 71 4.53 -0.22 4.72
CA GLU A 71 5.06 -0.03 3.37
C GLU A 71 4.57 1.33 2.85
N VAL A 72 5.49 2.24 2.54
CA VAL A 72 5.16 3.57 1.97
C VAL A 72 6.09 3.86 0.81
N PHE A 73 5.52 4.11 -0.36
CA PHE A 73 6.26 4.38 -1.60
C PHE A 73 5.64 5.53 -2.38
N TYR A 74 6.49 6.30 -3.05
CA TYR A 74 6.06 7.34 -3.98
C TYR A 74 6.19 6.88 -5.43
N CYS A 75 5.34 7.42 -6.30
CA CYS A 75 5.36 7.14 -7.72
C CYS A 75 5.72 8.41 -8.52
N LYS A 76 6.93 8.42 -9.07
CA LYS A 76 7.39 9.49 -9.93
C LYS A 76 6.50 9.61 -11.18
N PRO A 77 5.82 10.75 -11.40
CA PRO A 77 5.00 10.93 -12.59
C PRO A 77 5.87 11.03 -13.84
N ALA A 78 5.37 10.48 -14.95
CA ALA A 78 5.98 10.69 -16.27
C ALA A 78 5.80 12.15 -16.72
N ASP A 79 6.66 12.60 -17.63
CA ASP A 79 6.70 13.99 -18.11
C ASP A 79 5.56 14.34 -19.09
N ASP A 80 4.72 13.37 -19.44
CA ASP A 80 3.55 13.49 -20.31
C ASP A 80 2.25 13.81 -19.55
N TYR A 81 2.30 13.96 -18.22
CA TYR A 81 1.13 14.16 -17.37
C TYR A 81 1.29 15.37 -16.44
N LEU A 82 0.21 16.15 -16.31
CA LEU A 82 0.10 17.21 -15.33
C LEU A 82 -1.00 16.85 -14.31
N PRO A 83 -0.74 17.02 -13.00
CA PRO A 83 -1.69 16.65 -11.97
C PRO A 83 -2.89 17.61 -11.93
N GLN A 84 -4.02 17.13 -11.45
CA GLN A 84 -5.14 18.00 -11.11
C GLN A 84 -4.74 18.91 -9.93
N PRO A 85 -4.78 20.25 -10.05
CA PRO A 85 -4.35 21.14 -8.98
C PRO A 85 -5.10 20.93 -7.67
N GLY A 86 -6.39 20.62 -7.76
CA GLY A 86 -7.21 20.30 -6.59
C GLY A 86 -6.80 19.01 -5.88
N ALA A 87 -6.21 18.04 -6.59
CA ALA A 87 -5.66 16.84 -5.97
C ALA A 87 -4.40 17.17 -5.18
N VAL A 88 -3.45 17.87 -5.78
CA VAL A 88 -2.21 18.33 -5.12
C VAL A 88 -2.50 19.13 -3.86
N LEU A 89 -3.49 20.03 -3.88
CA LEU A 89 -3.88 20.81 -2.71
C LEU A 89 -4.47 19.97 -1.56
N ILE A 90 -5.09 18.84 -1.87
CA ILE A 90 -5.71 17.97 -0.87
C ILE A 90 -4.70 16.95 -0.34
N THR A 91 -3.91 16.33 -1.22
CA THR A 91 -2.89 15.36 -0.83
C THR A 91 -1.68 16.03 -0.20
N GLY A 92 -1.37 17.28 -0.57
CA GLY A 92 -0.16 17.98 -0.18
C GLY A 92 1.09 17.49 -0.91
N ILE A 93 0.97 16.50 -1.81
CA ILE A 93 2.10 15.90 -2.52
C ILE A 93 2.29 16.62 -3.84
N THR A 94 3.48 17.16 -4.06
CA THR A 94 3.85 17.81 -5.33
C THR A 94 4.49 16.81 -6.30
N PRO A 95 4.36 17.00 -7.62
CA PRO A 95 5.06 16.15 -8.60
C PRO A 95 6.59 16.10 -8.46
N GLN A 96 7.17 17.08 -7.77
CA GLN A 96 8.62 17.18 -7.50
C GLN A 96 9.05 16.31 -6.32
N GLU A 97 8.13 16.00 -5.41
CA GLU A 97 8.36 15.18 -4.22
C GLU A 97 8.13 13.69 -4.49
N ALA A 98 7.20 13.37 -5.40
CA ALA A 98 6.80 12.01 -5.76
C ALA A 98 7.80 11.25 -6.65
#